data_AF-A0A7Y3HYX9-F1
#
_entry.id   AF-A0A7Y3HYX9-F1
#
_cell.length_a   1.000
_cell.length_b   1.000
_cell.length_c   1.000
_cell.angle_alpha   90.00
_cell.angle_beta   90.00
_cell.angle_gamma   90.00
#
_symmetry.space_group_name_H-M   'P 1'
#
loop_
_entity.id
_entity.type
_entity.pdbx_description
1 polymer ?
#
loop_
_entity_poly.entity_id
_entity_poly.type
_entity_poly.pdbx_seq_one_letter_code
_entity_poly.pdbx_strand_id
1 'polypeptide(L)' 'MEIAKKIGLYFGTFNPIHVGHLTIANHLVEFSNLEEVWMVVTPHN' A
#
# COMPACT_ATOMS: atom_id res chain seq x y z
N MET A 1 -3.24 -4.72 25.87
CA MET A 1 -2.55 -5.50 24.83
C MET A 1 -2.71 -4.72 23.54
N GLU A 2 -1.64 -4.20 22.95
CA GLU A 2 -1.77 -3.60 21.62
C GLU A 2 -2.18 -4.69 20.64
N ILE A 3 -3.22 -4.42 19.86
CA ILE A 3 -3.63 -5.31 18.78
C ILE A 3 -2.63 -5.08 17.65
N ALA A 4 -2.08 -6.16 17.08
CA ALA A 4 -1.16 -6.07 15.97
C ALA A 4 -1.84 -5.37 14.78
N LYS A 5 -1.18 -4.33 14.24
CA LYS A 5 -1.71 -3.55 13.12
C LYS A 5 -1.94 -4.43 11.90
N LYS A 6 -3.08 -4.25 11.22
CA LYS A 6 -3.34 -4.87 9.92
C LYS A 6 -2.70 -4.07 8.80
N ILE A 7 -1.62 -4.61 8.21
CA ILE A 7 -0.81 -3.94 7.19
C ILE A 7 -1.03 -4.60 5.83
N GLY A 8 -1.40 -3.81 4.82
CA GLY A 8 -1.48 -4.23 3.43
C GLY A 8 -0.17 -3.95 2.70
N LEU A 9 0.26 -4.86 1.83
CA LEU A 9 1.45 -4.67 1.00
C LEU A 9 1.02 -4.45 -0.45
N TYR A 10 1.31 -3.27 -0.99
CA TYR A 10 1.00 -2.91 -2.37
C TYR A 10 2.27 -2.88 -3.20
N PHE A 11 2.51 -3.93 -3.98
CA PHE A 11 3.73 -4.12 -4.75
C PHE A 11 3.65 -3.43 -6.12
N GLY A 12 4.74 -2.82 -6.55
CA GLY A 12 4.85 -2.25 -7.89
C GLY A 12 6.24 -1.70 -8.20
N THR A 13 6.55 -1.53 -9.48
CA THR A 13 7.78 -0.86 -9.91
C THR A 13 7.70 0.65 -9.68
N PHE A 14 6.49 1.23 -9.70
CA PHE A 14 6.24 2.65 -9.44
C PHE A 14 7.19 3.60 -10.18
N ASN A 15 7.47 3.31 -11.46
CA ASN A 15 8.42 4.07 -12.28
C ASN A 15 7.73 4.65 -13.54
N PRO A 16 7.13 5.86 -13.47
CA PRO A 16 7.00 6.70 -12.28
C PRO A 16 5.78 6.35 -11.42
N ILE A 17 5.81 6.76 -10.16
CA ILE A 17 4.61 6.82 -9.34
C ILE A 17 3.65 7.87 -9.91
N HIS A 18 2.35 7.63 -9.79
CA HIS A 18 1.32 8.53 -10.34
C HIS A 18 0.01 8.41 -9.54
N VAL A 19 -0.95 9.30 -9.82
CA VAL A 19 -2.21 9.40 -9.05
C VAL A 19 -2.97 8.08 -8.98
N GLY A 20 -3.03 7.29 -10.07
CA GLY A 20 -3.68 5.97 -10.03
C GLY A 20 -3.14 5.02 -8.97
N HIS A 21 -1.82 4.98 -8.73
CA HIS A 21 -1.23 4.18 -7.66
C HIS A 21 -1.70 4.66 -6.29
N LEU A 22 -1.74 5.98 -6.07
CA LEU A 22 -2.18 6.59 -4.82
C LEU A 22 -3.68 6.38 -4.59
N THR A 23 -4.50 6.47 -5.64
CA THR A 23 -5.94 6.19 -5.57
C THR A 23 -6.20 4.77 -5.12
N ILE A 24 -5.46 3.79 -5.65
CA ILE A 24 -5.59 2.38 -5.23
C ILE A 24 -5.13 2.22 -3.77
N ALA A 25 -3.96 2.77 -3.40
CA ALA A 25 -3.45 2.68 -2.04
C ALA A 25 -4.44 3.29 -1.02
N ASN A 26 -5.01 4.46 -1.32
CA ASN A 26 -6.02 5.11 -0.48
C ASN A 26 -7.29 4.28 -0.40
N HIS A 27 -7.79 3.76 -1.54
CA HIS A 27 -8.98 2.93 -1.55
C HIS A 27 -8.80 1.67 -0.68
N LEU A 28 -7.61 1.06 -0.69
CA LEU A 28 -7.30 -0.09 0.15
C LEU A 28 -7.35 0.25 1.64
N VAL A 29 -6.82 1.41 2.06
CA VAL A 29 -6.89 1.84 3.48
C VAL A 29 -8.33 2.21 3.88
N GLU A 30 -9.06 2.94 3.03
CA GLU A 30 -10.38 3.50 3.38
C GLU A 30 -11.51 2.46 3.39
N PHE A 31 -11.44 1.45 2.52
CA PHE A 31 -12.55 0.53 2.27
C PHE A 31 -12.25 -0.92 2.66
N SER A 32 -11.19 -1.14 3.44
CA SER A 32 -10.87 -2.45 4.01
C SER A 32 -10.68 -2.35 5.53
N ASN A 33 -10.27 -3.45 6.16
CA ASN A 33 -9.93 -3.46 7.58
C ASN A 33 -8.43 -3.24 7.84
N LEU A 34 -7.71 -2.67 6.87
CA LEU A 34 -6.29 -2.33 6.98
C LEU A 34 -6.12 -1.02 7.75
N GLU A 35 -5.14 -1.00 8.64
CA GLU A 35 -4.72 0.21 9.35
C GLU A 35 -3.63 0.96 8.57
N GLU A 36 -2.87 0.24 7.74
CA GLU A 36 -1.79 0.80 6.93
C GLU A 36 -1.71 0.08 5.57
N VAL A 37 -1.26 0.80 4.54
CA VAL A 37 -0.82 0.22 3.27
C VAL A 37 0.61 0.65 3.01
N TRP A 38 1.50 -0.31 2.85
CA TRP A 38 2.90 -0.09 2.53
C TRP A 38 3.11 -0.31 1.04
N MET A 39 3.60 0.71 0.33
CA MET A 39 3.99 0.59 -1.06
C MET A 39 5.37 -0.08 -1.12
N VAL A 40 5.44 -1.29 -1.69
CA VAL A 40 6.67 -2.07 -1.78
C VAL A 40 7.23 -1.97 -3.20
N VAL A 41 8.34 -1.27 -3.34
CA VAL A 41 9.02 -1.08 -4.62
C VAL A 41 9.67 -2.39 -5.06
N THR A 42 9.47 -2.77 -6.32
CA THR A 42 10.17 -3.93 -6.90
C THR A 42 11.69 -3.72 -6.82
N PRO A 43 12.47 -4.68 -6.30
CA PRO A 43 13.93 -4.59 -6.34
C PRO A 43 14.42 -4.41 -7.77
N HIS A 44 15.42 -3.55 -7.97
CA HIS A 44 16.15 -3.49 -9.23
C HIS A 44 17.07 -4.72 -9.32
N ASN A 45 17.04 -5.43 -10.46
CA ASN A 45 18.06 -6.41 -10.82
C ASN A 45 19.28 -5.71 -11.40
#